data_AF-A0A0R3TGE6-F1
#
_entry.id   AF-A0A0R3TGE6-F1
#
_cell.length_a   1.000
_cell.length_b   1.000
_cell.length_c   1.000
_cell.angle_alpha   90.00
_cell.angle_beta   90.00
_cell.angle_gamma   90.00
#
_symmetry.space_group_name_H-M   'P 1'
#
loop_
_entity.id
_entity.type
_entity.pdbx_description
1 polymer ?
#
loop_
_entity_poly.entity_id
_entity_poly.type
_entity_poly.pdbx_seq_one_letter_code
_entity_poly.pdbx_strand_id
1 'polypeptide(L)'
;MPGDPATGDVSLQIQNLAISDAGEYECQVTPSMNQPLLRRKTYLHVTVMPSVPRMFAFGKELKDGQIRISLPDREQSVTIECMASNGIPPPDFYWKLNEVLLRSVPLDSKNPGKTAF
;
A
#
# COMPACT_ATOMS: atom_id res chain seq x y z
N MET A 1 19.44 18.34 -14.29
CA MET A 1 19.61 16.93 -14.68
C MET A 1 21.04 16.55 -14.35
N PRO A 2 21.29 15.49 -13.57
CA PRO A 2 22.64 15.15 -13.12
C PRO A 2 23.50 14.48 -14.21
N GLY A 3 22.91 13.96 -15.29
CA GLY A 3 23.64 13.32 -16.38
C GLY A 3 24.47 14.29 -17.23
N ASP A 4 25.54 13.77 -17.81
CA ASP A 4 26.38 14.46 -18.80
C ASP A 4 26.20 13.83 -20.20
N PRO A 5 25.46 14.49 -21.12
CA PRO A 5 25.26 14.00 -22.48
C PRO A 5 26.55 13.77 -23.26
N ALA A 6 27.64 14.49 -22.94
CA ALA A 6 28.93 14.32 -23.62
C ALA A 6 29.58 12.97 -23.30
N THR A 7 29.23 12.35 -22.18
CA THR A 7 29.68 11.01 -21.78
C THR A 7 28.65 9.92 -22.08
N GLY A 8 27.50 10.29 -22.66
CA GLY A 8 26.38 9.39 -22.91
C GLY A 8 25.46 9.16 -21.71
N ASP A 9 25.67 9.88 -20.60
CA ASP A 9 24.79 9.82 -19.43
C ASP A 9 23.63 10.82 -19.58
N VAL A 10 22.43 10.27 -19.77
CA VAL A 10 21.18 11.03 -19.88
C VAL A 10 20.20 10.68 -18.75
N SER A 11 20.75 10.52 -17.53
CA SER A 11 19.98 10.17 -16.34
C SER A 11 18.96 11.24 -15.94
N LEU A 12 17.71 10.79 -15.73
CA LEU A 12 16.62 11.59 -15.17
C LEU A 12 16.62 11.47 -13.64
N GLN A 13 16.59 12.60 -12.96
CA GLN A 13 16.41 12.66 -11.50
C GLN A 13 15.17 13.48 -11.17
N ILE A 14 14.26 12.88 -10.39
CA ILE A 14 13.07 13.53 -9.86
C ILE A 14 13.32 13.78 -8.37
N GLN A 15 13.17 15.03 -7.92
CA GLN A 15 13.33 15.43 -6.52
C GLN A 15 11.96 15.71 -5.92
N ASN A 16 11.82 15.49 -4.60
CA ASN A 16 10.55 15.64 -3.89
C ASN A 16 9.42 14.83 -4.52
N LEU A 17 9.66 13.53 -4.68
CA LEU A 17 8.76 12.58 -5.33
C LEU A 17 7.33 12.67 -4.78
N ALA A 18 6.35 12.80 -5.67
CA ALA A 18 4.93 12.81 -5.38
C ALA A 18 4.21 11.61 -6.01
N ILE A 19 3.03 11.27 -5.50
CA ILE A 19 2.20 10.17 -6.03
C ILE A 19 1.86 10.39 -7.52
N SER A 20 1.66 11.66 -7.92
CA SER A 20 1.38 12.05 -9.31
C SER A 20 2.53 11.77 -10.28
N ASP A 21 3.75 11.55 -9.79
CA ASP A 21 4.91 11.25 -10.63
C ASP A 21 4.91 9.79 -11.09
N ALA A 22 4.08 8.92 -10.51
CA ALA A 22 3.97 7.53 -10.90
C ALA A 22 3.48 7.41 -12.36
N GLY A 23 4.16 6.60 -13.15
CA GLY A 23 3.83 6.45 -14.57
C GLY A 23 4.94 5.86 -15.41
N GLU A 24 4.68 5.78 -16.72
CA GLU A 24 5.66 5.36 -17.71
C GLU A 24 6.56 6.53 -18.12
N TYR A 25 7.87 6.31 -18.04
CA TYR A 25 8.91 7.21 -18.52
C TYR A 25 9.63 6.56 -19.68
N GLU A 26 9.89 7.33 -20.75
CA GLU A 26 10.63 6.85 -21.91
C GLU A 26 11.86 7.72 -22.14
N CYS A 27 13.03 7.06 -22.19
CA CYS A 27 14.24 7.68 -22.71
C CYS A 27 14.24 7.53 -24.23
N GLN A 28 14.40 8.65 -24.94
CA GLN A 28 14.50 8.69 -26.40
C GLN A 28 15.83 9.34 -26.81
N VAL A 29 16.61 8.62 -27.61
CA VAL A 29 17.85 9.14 -28.21
C VAL A 29 17.69 9.12 -29.72
N THR A 30 17.93 10.26 -30.35
CA THR A 30 17.93 10.38 -31.82
C THR A 30 19.36 10.19 -32.32
N PRO A 31 19.69 9.04 -32.95
CA PRO A 31 21.01 8.84 -33.52
C PRO A 31 21.21 9.69 -34.79
N SER A 32 22.47 9.93 -35.13
CA SER A 32 22.82 10.56 -36.42
C SER A 32 22.64 9.57 -37.58
N MET A 33 22.42 10.08 -38.80
CA MET A 33 22.48 9.33 -40.07
C MET A 33 21.47 8.16 -40.20
N ASN A 34 20.19 8.45 -40.43
CA ASN A 34 19.14 7.45 -40.82
C ASN A 34 19.00 6.21 -39.91
N GLN A 35 19.59 6.22 -38.71
CA GLN A 35 19.48 5.13 -37.75
C GLN A 35 18.12 5.17 -37.03
N PRO A 36 17.57 4.01 -36.64
CA PRO A 36 16.29 3.96 -35.92
C PRO A 36 16.42 4.62 -34.54
N LEU A 37 15.35 5.27 -34.09
CA LEU A 37 15.30 5.89 -32.77
C LEU A 37 15.56 4.84 -31.68
N LEU A 38 16.50 5.13 -30.78
CA LEU A 38 16.76 4.29 -29.61
C LEU A 38 15.80 4.73 -28.51
N ARG A 39 14.94 3.81 -28.07
CA ARG A 39 13.94 4.08 -27.03
C ARG A 39 13.99 3.04 -25.93
N ARG A 40 13.85 3.48 -24.68
CA ARG A 40 13.75 2.59 -23.52
C ARG A 40 12.70 3.12 -22.57
N LYS A 41 11.70 2.29 -22.29
CA LYS A 41 10.64 2.56 -21.32
C LYS A 41 10.98 2.00 -19.95
N THR A 42 10.54 2.69 -18.91
CA THR A 42 10.55 2.23 -17.52
C THR A 42 9.28 2.74 -16.83
N TYR A 43 8.87 2.09 -15.75
CA TYR A 43 7.72 2.52 -14.96
C TYR A 43 8.18 2.96 -13.58
N LEU A 44 7.80 4.17 -13.18
CA LEU A 44 8.02 4.67 -11.84
C LEU A 44 6.85 4.26 -10.94
N HIS A 45 7.10 3.35 -10.01
CA HIS A 45 6.15 3.03 -8.95
C HIS A 45 6.46 3.88 -7.72
N VAL A 46 5.47 4.63 -7.25
CA VAL A 46 5.56 5.41 -6.01
C VAL A 46 4.83 4.64 -4.92
N THR A 47 5.51 4.38 -3.81
CA THR A 47 4.94 3.71 -2.65
C THR A 47 4.72 4.68 -1.50
N VAL A 48 3.66 4.43 -0.73
CA VAL A 48 3.28 5.25 0.43
C VAL A 48 3.08 4.30 1.60
N MET A 49 3.77 4.58 2.70
CA MET A 49 3.60 3.83 3.94
C MET A 49 2.17 4.06 4.47
N PRO A 50 1.43 3.00 4.80
CA PRO A 50 0.11 3.14 5.41
C PRO A 50 0.21 3.75 6.81
N SER A 51 -0.92 4.28 7.31
CA SER A 51 -1.04 4.66 8.72
C SER A 51 -0.80 3.46 9.64
N VAL A 52 -0.34 3.72 10.87
CA VAL A 52 -0.25 2.69 11.91
C VAL A 52 -1.62 2.00 12.06
N PRO A 53 -1.69 0.65 12.00
CA PRO A 53 -2.93 -0.08 12.16
C PRO A 53 -3.57 0.20 13.52
N ARG A 54 -4.88 0.45 13.53
CA ARG A 54 -5.66 0.72 14.74
C ARG A 54 -6.79 -0.30 14.83
N MET A 55 -7.03 -0.78 16.05
CA MET A 55 -8.09 -1.75 16.31
C MET A 55 -9.34 -1.08 16.87
N PHE A 56 -10.50 -1.57 16.47
CA PHE A 56 -11.80 -1.08 16.88
C PHE A 56 -12.66 -2.25 17.33
N ALA A 57 -13.48 -2.05 18.36
CA ALA A 57 -14.51 -2.99 18.77
C ALA A 57 -15.74 -2.20 19.21
N PHE A 58 -16.94 -2.72 18.93
CA PHE A 58 -18.21 -2.05 19.27
C PHE A 58 -18.28 -0.59 18.76
N GLY A 59 -17.68 -0.31 17.60
CA GLY A 59 -17.61 1.03 17.00
C GLY A 59 -16.67 2.02 17.70
N LYS A 60 -15.80 1.57 18.62
CA LYS A 60 -14.83 2.42 19.35
C LYS A 60 -13.40 1.95 19.15
N GLU A 61 -12.48 2.90 19.05
CA GLU A 61 -11.04 2.64 18.96
C GLU A 61 -10.47 2.11 20.28
N LEU A 62 -9.65 1.08 20.21
CA LEU A 62 -9.00 0.42 21.35
C LEU A 62 -7.67 1.09 21.67
N LYS A 63 -7.69 2.15 22.47
CA LYS A 63 -6.49 2.95 22.80
C LYS A 63 -5.48 2.20 23.68
N ASP A 64 -5.96 1.39 24.62
CA ASP A 64 -5.11 0.72 25.62
C ASP A 64 -4.78 -0.73 25.26
N GLY A 65 -5.13 -1.18 24.04
CA GLY A 65 -4.94 -2.56 23.60
C GLY A 65 -5.77 -3.60 24.37
N GLN A 66 -6.73 -3.17 25.21
CA GLN A 66 -7.59 -4.04 25.98
C GLN A 66 -9.05 -3.94 25.52
N ILE A 67 -9.70 -5.09 25.41
CA ILE A 67 -11.14 -5.20 25.13
C ILE A 67 -11.81 -5.82 26.34
N ARG A 68 -12.84 -5.17 26.87
CA ARG A 68 -13.72 -5.76 27.90
C ARG A 68 -14.97 -6.26 27.21
N ILE A 69 -15.10 -7.58 27.13
CA ILE A 69 -16.26 -8.22 26.51
C ILE A 69 -17.20 -8.64 27.65
N SER A 70 -18.30 -7.90 27.81
CA SER A 70 -19.40 -8.29 28.70
C SER A 70 -20.35 -9.16 27.91
N LEU A 71 -20.21 -10.48 28.01
CA LEU A 71 -21.03 -11.45 27.28
C LEU A 71 -22.28 -11.82 28.11
N PRO A 72 -23.51 -11.42 27.70
CA PRO A 72 -24.72 -12.11 28.16
C PRO A 72 -24.87 -13.48 27.48
N ASP A 73 -25.69 -14.35 28.08
CA ASP A 73 -25.76 -15.81 27.87
C ASP A 73 -26.14 -16.30 26.46
N ARG A 74 -26.46 -15.42 25.51
CA ARG A 74 -26.98 -15.84 24.20
C ARG A 74 -26.38 -14.97 23.09
N GLU A 75 -25.53 -15.60 22.28
CA GLU A 75 -24.76 -15.08 21.13
C GLU A 75 -23.51 -14.26 21.47
N GLN A 76 -22.36 -14.95 21.54
CA GLN A 76 -21.11 -14.45 22.10
C GLN A 76 -20.00 -14.27 21.04
N SER A 77 -20.31 -13.68 19.90
CA SER A 77 -19.28 -13.26 18.95
C SER A 77 -18.89 -11.81 19.20
N VAL A 78 -17.59 -11.56 19.34
CA VAL A 78 -17.00 -10.23 19.28
C VAL A 78 -16.44 -10.00 17.88
N THR A 79 -16.59 -8.78 17.43
CA THR A 79 -16.20 -8.31 16.11
C THR A 79 -15.14 -7.24 16.35
N ILE A 80 -13.95 -7.42 15.78
CA ILE A 80 -12.77 -6.59 15.98
C ILE A 80 -12.23 -6.14 14.62
N GLU A 81 -12.36 -4.86 14.33
CA GLU A 81 -11.91 -4.27 13.08
C GLU A 81 -10.46 -3.81 13.22
N CYS A 82 -9.63 -4.05 12.21
CA CYS A 82 -8.28 -3.50 12.13
C CYS A 82 -8.19 -2.62 10.88
N MET A 83 -7.88 -1.34 11.08
CA MET A 83 -7.87 -0.35 9.98
C MET A 83 -6.51 0.32 9.86
N ALA A 84 -6.01 0.37 8.64
CA ALA A 84 -4.88 1.20 8.20
C ALA A 84 -5.27 1.92 6.90
N SER A 85 -4.75 3.12 6.70
CA SER A 85 -5.19 4.04 5.64
C SER A 85 -4.01 4.56 4.82
N ASN A 86 -4.29 5.05 3.62
CA ASN A 86 -3.36 5.77 2.73
C ASN A 86 -2.13 4.98 2.23
N GLY A 87 -2.09 3.65 2.43
CA GLY A 87 -1.02 2.81 1.89
C GLY A 87 -1.09 2.67 0.36
N ILE A 88 0.06 2.79 -0.30
CA ILE A 88 0.23 2.47 -1.72
C ILE A 88 1.43 1.52 -1.87
N PRO A 89 1.22 0.26 -2.28
CA PRO A 89 -0.07 -0.41 -2.42
C PRO A 89 -0.82 -0.52 -1.07
N PRO A 90 -2.12 -0.85 -1.09
CA PRO A 90 -2.85 -1.16 0.14
C PRO A 90 -2.13 -2.26 0.94
N PRO A 91 -2.08 -2.16 2.28
CA PRO A 91 -1.39 -3.14 3.11
C PRO A 91 -2.13 -4.47 3.18
N ASP A 92 -1.37 -5.53 3.36
CA ASP A 92 -1.89 -6.84 3.73
C ASP A 92 -2.14 -6.91 5.24
N PHE A 93 -3.27 -7.52 5.61
CA PHE A 93 -3.63 -7.75 7.01
C PHE A 93 -3.60 -9.23 7.36
N TYR A 94 -3.19 -9.52 8.58
CA TYR A 94 -3.29 -10.85 9.17
C TYR A 94 -3.69 -10.74 10.64
N TRP A 95 -4.40 -11.75 11.13
CA TRP A 95 -4.80 -11.83 12.52
C TRP A 95 -3.99 -12.89 13.25
N LYS A 96 -3.62 -12.58 14.49
CA LYS A 96 -3.04 -13.53 15.43
C LYS A 96 -3.89 -13.57 16.68
N LEU A 97 -4.16 -14.78 17.17
CA LEU A 97 -4.77 -15.00 18.49
C LEU A 97 -3.80 -15.86 19.29
N ASN A 98 -3.32 -15.35 20.42
CA ASN A 98 -2.32 -16.03 21.26
C ASN A 98 -1.09 -16.47 20.44
N GLU A 99 -0.54 -15.58 19.61
CA GLU A 99 0.55 -15.82 18.66
C GLU A 99 0.27 -16.81 17.52
N VAL A 100 -0.91 -17.40 17.46
CA VAL A 100 -1.31 -18.31 16.37
C VAL A 100 -1.93 -17.51 15.23
N LEU A 101 -1.34 -17.64 14.04
CA LEU A 101 -1.86 -17.03 12.80
C LEU A 101 -3.22 -17.65 12.44
N LEU A 102 -4.24 -16.80 12.33
CA LEU A 102 -5.56 -17.19 11.85
C LEU A 102 -5.57 -17.17 10.32
N ARG A 103 -5.59 -18.36 9.70
CA ARG A 103 -5.45 -18.52 8.22
C ARG A 103 -6.73 -18.21 7.45
N SER A 104 -7.88 -18.20 8.12
CA SER A 104 -9.19 -17.88 7.53
C SER A 104 -9.91 -16.90 8.43
N VAL A 105 -10.07 -15.66 7.97
CA VAL A 105 -11.07 -14.75 8.51
C VAL A 105 -12.31 -14.92 7.64
N PRO A 106 -13.50 -15.25 8.19
CA PRO A 106 -14.72 -15.37 7.38
C PRO A 106 -14.98 -14.04 6.68
N LEU A 107 -14.97 -13.98 5.35
CA LEU A 107 -15.16 -12.73 4.60
C LEU A 107 -16.61 -12.20 4.74
N ASP A 108 -16.82 -10.95 5.17
CA ASP A 108 -18.13 -10.31 5.14
C ASP A 108 -18.40 -9.89 3.69
N SER A 109 -19.42 -10.52 3.11
CA SER A 109 -19.75 -10.48 1.68
C SER A 109 -20.27 -9.13 1.19
N LYS A 110 -20.31 -8.11 2.05
CA LYS A 110 -20.88 -6.79 1.75
C LYS A 110 -19.89 -5.71 1.33
N ASN A 111 -18.58 -5.84 1.55
CA ASN A 111 -17.60 -4.80 1.15
C ASN A 111 -16.19 -5.36 0.89
N PRO A 112 -15.86 -5.72 -0.36
CA PRO A 112 -14.58 -6.36 -0.69
C PRO A 112 -13.35 -5.43 -0.56
N GLY A 113 -13.53 -4.12 -0.33
CA GLY A 113 -12.45 -3.13 -0.16
C GLY A 113 -12.29 -2.56 1.25
N LYS A 114 -13.07 -3.05 2.22
CA LYS A 114 -12.93 -2.71 3.63
C LYS A 114 -12.82 -4.00 4.41
N THR A 115 -11.61 -4.33 4.87
CA THR A 115 -11.43 -5.41 5.83
C THR A 115 -11.88 -4.92 7.20
N ALA A 116 -13.20 -4.74 7.34
CA ALA A 116 -13.89 -4.59 8.61
C ALA A 116 -14.48 -5.97 8.94
N PHE A 117 -13.94 -6.60 9.99
CA PHE A 117 -14.69 -7.57 10.78
C PHE A 117 -15.04 -6.89 12.07
#